data_AF-A0A5Y3MM46-F1
#
_entry.id   AF-A0A5Y3MM46-F1
#
_cell.length_a   1.000
_cell.length_b   1.000
_cell.length_c   1.000
_cell.angle_alpha   90.00
_cell.angle_beta   90.00
_cell.angle_gamma   90.00
#
_symmetry.space_group_name_H-M   'P 1'
#
loop_
_entity.id
_entity.type
_entity.pdbx_description
1 polymer ?
#
loop_
_entity_poly.entity_id
_entity_poly.type
_entity_poly.pdbx_seq_one_letter_code
_entity_poly.pdbx_strand_id
1 'polypeptide(L)'
;MKNETVKKVMAEKRRMTIGQLTDKLISGDLRRELGMDKTEFAELVDVMRSTIRRIEGLEATPRMRLIFNTAAALRIGIDFPIIEEKTNR
;
A
#
# COMPACT_ATOMS: atom_id res chain seq x y z
N MET A 1 -10.02 9.54 -16.49
CA MET A 1 -9.66 10.10 -15.17
C MET A 1 -9.18 9.07 -14.15
N LYS A 2 -9.99 8.16 -13.59
CA LYS A 2 -9.53 7.25 -12.50
C LYS A 2 -8.36 6.31 -12.87
N ASN A 3 -8.40 5.71 -14.07
CA ASN A 3 -7.29 4.90 -14.60
C ASN A 3 -6.03 5.75 -14.86
N GLU A 4 -6.20 7.05 -15.17
CA GLU A 4 -5.07 7.96 -15.39
C GLU A 4 -4.34 8.27 -14.08
N THR A 5 -5.05 8.38 -12.95
CA THR A 5 -4.44 8.56 -11.63
C THR A 5 -3.60 7.35 -11.23
N VAL A 6 -4.13 6.13 -11.42
CA VAL A 6 -3.38 4.90 -11.16
C VAL A 6 -2.13 4.82 -12.05
N LYS A 7 -2.28 5.10 -13.36
CA LYS A 7 -1.15 5.15 -14.29
C LYS A 7 -0.10 6.19 -13.90
N LYS A 8 -0.52 7.36 -13.41
CA LYS A 8 0.39 8.40 -12.92
C LYS A 8 1.18 7.90 -11.70
N VAL A 9 0.51 7.33 -10.71
CA VAL A 9 1.18 6.76 -9.51
C VAL A 9 2.16 5.66 -9.91
N MET A 10 1.79 4.77 -10.83
CA MET A 10 2.69 3.74 -11.36
C MET A 10 3.89 4.33 -12.11
N ALA A 11 3.71 5.45 -12.83
CA ALA A 11 4.77 6.11 -13.59
C ALA A 11 5.82 6.78 -12.68
N GLU A 12 5.43 7.19 -11.47
CA GLU A 12 6.31 7.81 -10.48
C GLU A 12 7.33 6.82 -9.88
N LYS A 13 7.15 5.49 -10.07
CA LYS A 13 8.05 4.44 -9.58
C LYS A 13 8.43 4.61 -8.10
N ARG A 14 7.43 4.95 -7.28
CA ARG A 14 7.61 5.24 -5.86
C ARG A 14 8.31 4.09 -5.14
N ARG A 15 9.08 4.43 -4.12
CA ARG A 15 9.70 3.48 -3.20
C ARG A 15 9.29 3.79 -1.77
N MET A 16 9.00 2.75 -0.99
CA MET A 16 8.54 2.87 0.39
C MET A 16 9.02 1.69 1.22
N THR A 17 9.24 1.90 2.50
CA THR A 17 9.35 0.80 3.46
C THR A 17 7.98 0.16 3.71
N ILE A 18 7.98 -1.06 4.27
CA ILE A 18 6.74 -1.72 4.73
C ILE A 18 5.96 -0.84 5.70
N GLY A 19 6.66 -0.14 6.62
CA GLY A 19 6.04 0.76 7.59
C GLY A 19 5.29 1.90 6.90
N GLN A 20 5.95 2.62 5.99
CA GLN A 20 5.33 3.72 5.26
C GLN A 20 4.10 3.30 4.43
N LEU A 21 4.16 2.13 3.78
CA LEU A 21 3.01 1.62 3.03
C LEU A 21 1.87 1.19 3.96
N THR A 22 2.21 0.60 5.10
CA THR A 22 1.24 0.24 6.15
C THR A 22 0.52 1.47 6.68
N ASP A 23 1.26 2.54 6.99
CA ASP A 23 0.69 3.78 7.51
C ASP A 23 -0.31 4.39 6.51
N LYS A 24 0.06 4.43 5.22
CA LYS A 24 -0.82 4.93 4.16
C LYS A 24 -2.07 4.09 3.93
N LEU A 25 -2.01 2.78 4.21
CA LEU A 25 -3.16 1.88 4.14
C LEU A 25 -4.08 2.10 5.35
N ILE A 26 -3.52 2.26 6.55
CA ILE A 26 -4.29 2.50 7.78
C ILE A 26 -4.97 3.87 7.72
N SER A 27 -4.28 4.92 7.27
CA SER A 27 -4.86 6.26 7.18
C SER A 27 -5.89 6.41 6.06
N GLY A 28 -5.91 5.47 5.11
CA GLY A 28 -6.71 5.56 3.88
C GLY A 28 -6.20 6.61 2.90
N ASP A 29 -5.02 7.19 3.12
CA ASP A 29 -4.46 8.23 2.25
C ASP A 29 -4.20 7.72 0.84
N LEU A 30 -3.68 6.50 0.71
CA LEU A 30 -3.38 5.93 -0.60
C LEU A 30 -4.65 5.79 -1.45
N ARG A 31 -5.74 5.34 -0.84
CA ARG A 31 -7.04 5.24 -1.50
C ARG A 31 -7.58 6.63 -1.90
N ARG A 32 -7.50 7.60 -0.99
CA ARG A 32 -7.95 8.99 -1.24
C ARG A 32 -7.14 9.65 -2.34
N GLU A 33 -5.83 9.44 -2.36
CA GLU A 33 -4.91 9.92 -3.39
C GLU A 33 -5.26 9.38 -4.78
N LEU A 34 -5.67 8.11 -4.85
CA LEU A 34 -6.13 7.47 -6.09
C LEU A 34 -7.55 7.91 -6.49
N GLY A 35 -8.25 8.69 -5.65
CA GLY A 35 -9.63 9.10 -5.87
C GLY A 35 -10.63 7.93 -5.86
N MET A 36 -10.31 6.86 -5.12
CA MET A 36 -11.09 5.63 -5.09
C MET A 36 -12.00 5.56 -3.86
N ASP A 37 -13.19 4.98 -4.04
CA ASP A 37 -13.97 4.51 -2.90
C ASP A 37 -13.39 3.20 -2.31
N LYS A 38 -13.94 2.75 -1.18
CA LYS A 38 -13.44 1.56 -0.49
C LYS A 38 -13.65 0.26 -1.29
N THR A 39 -14.63 0.21 -2.17
CA THR A 39 -14.92 -0.95 -3.02
C THR A 39 -13.89 -1.01 -4.15
N GLU A 40 -13.72 0.10 -4.87
CA GLU A 40 -12.77 0.23 -5.98
C GLU A 40 -11.34 -0.09 -5.52
N PHE A 41 -10.94 0.43 -4.36
CA PHE A 41 -9.62 0.15 -3.80
C PHE A 41 -9.46 -1.30 -3.38
N ALA A 42 -10.51 -1.92 -2.81
CA ALA A 42 -10.46 -3.31 -2.40
C ALA A 42 -10.30 -4.25 -3.60
N GLU A 43 -10.98 -3.96 -4.71
CA GLU A 43 -10.82 -4.67 -5.99
C GLU A 43 -9.40 -4.53 -6.54
N LEU A 44 -8.83 -3.31 -6.50
CA LEU A 44 -7.46 -3.06 -6.96
C LEU A 44 -6.42 -3.90 -6.23
N VAL A 45 -6.59 -4.09 -4.92
CA VAL A 45 -5.60 -4.76 -4.04
C VAL A 45 -6.00 -6.20 -3.66
N ASP A 46 -7.00 -6.76 -4.36
CA ASP A 46 -7.48 -8.14 -4.20
C ASP A 46 -7.87 -8.49 -2.75
N VAL A 47 -8.77 -7.69 -2.16
CA VAL A 47 -9.37 -7.96 -0.84
C VAL A 47 -10.84 -7.59 -0.81
N MET A 48 -11.53 -7.94 0.27
CA MET A 48 -12.91 -7.51 0.48
C MET A 48 -12.98 -6.04 0.92
N ARG A 49 -14.03 -5.32 0.49
CA ARG A 49 -14.34 -3.97 0.98
C ARG A 49 -14.38 -3.89 2.52
N SER A 50 -14.90 -4.93 3.18
CA SER A 50 -14.96 -5.02 4.63
C SER A 50 -13.57 -4.99 5.28
N THR A 51 -12.56 -5.55 4.63
CA THR A 51 -11.16 -5.48 5.06
C THR A 51 -10.65 -4.04 5.04
N ILE A 52 -10.85 -3.30 3.95
CA ILE A 52 -10.47 -1.89 3.85
C ILE A 52 -11.22 -1.05 4.88
N ARG A 53 -12.54 -1.27 5.06
CA ARG A 53 -13.34 -0.58 6.08
C ARG A 53 -12.78 -0.76 7.48
N ARG A 54 -12.45 -2.00 7.85
CA ARG A 54 -11.92 -2.32 9.19
C ARG A 54 -10.55 -1.71 9.44
N ILE A 55 -9.67 -1.75 8.43
CA ILE A 55 -8.32 -1.18 8.54
C ILE A 55 -8.38 0.33 8.72
N GLU A 56 -9.11 1.04 7.84
CA GLU A 56 -9.24 2.50 7.94
C GLU A 56 -10.06 2.94 9.16
N GLY A 57 -10.91 2.06 9.69
CA GLY A 57 -11.66 2.28 10.93
C GLY A 57 -10.90 1.91 12.21
N LEU A 58 -9.62 1.54 12.10
CA LEU A 58 -8.78 1.09 13.22
C LEU A 58 -9.33 -0.15 13.95
N GLU A 59 -10.19 -0.94 13.29
CA GLU A 59 -10.77 -2.20 13.77
C GLU A 59 -9.91 -3.43 13.39
N ALA A 60 -8.86 -3.23 12.58
CA ALA A 60 -7.94 -4.29 12.15
C ALA A 60 -6.61 -3.70 11.66
N THR A 61 -5.55 -4.52 11.69
CA THR A 61 -4.25 -4.19 11.08
C THR A 61 -4.13 -4.80 9.67
N PRO A 62 -3.46 -4.12 8.72
CA PRO A 62 -3.14 -4.70 7.42
C PRO A 62 -2.28 -5.95 7.57
N ARG A 63 -2.68 -7.04 6.92
CA ARG A 63 -1.82 -8.23 6.79
C ARG A 63 -0.75 -8.00 5.73
N MET A 64 0.40 -8.66 5.85
CA MET A 64 1.50 -8.60 4.86
C MET A 64 1.03 -8.82 3.42
N ARG A 65 0.08 -9.74 3.19
CA ARG A 65 -0.51 -9.97 1.87
C ARG A 65 -1.12 -8.70 1.27
N LEU A 66 -1.88 -7.92 2.04
CA LEU A 66 -2.47 -6.67 1.55
C LEU A 66 -1.40 -5.64 1.21
N ILE A 67 -0.36 -5.54 2.03
CA ILE A 67 0.77 -4.62 1.79
C ILE A 67 1.46 -4.96 0.47
N PHE A 68 1.80 -6.24 0.25
CA PHE A 68 2.45 -6.67 -0.98
C PHE A 68 1.52 -6.60 -2.21
N ASN A 69 0.25 -6.96 -2.07
CA ASN A 69 -0.74 -6.79 -3.15
C ASN A 69 -0.83 -5.31 -3.57
N THR A 70 -0.88 -4.41 -2.60
CA THR A 70 -0.91 -2.96 -2.86
C THR A 70 0.36 -2.49 -3.57
N ALA A 71 1.52 -2.93 -3.10
CA ALA A 71 2.80 -2.60 -3.71
C ALA A 71 2.88 -3.08 -5.17
N ALA A 72 2.46 -4.32 -5.43
CA ALA A 72 2.42 -4.89 -6.76
C ALA A 72 1.42 -4.16 -7.67
N ALA A 73 0.19 -3.93 -7.18
CA ALA A 73 -0.87 -3.26 -7.93
C ALA A 73 -0.51 -1.83 -8.33
N LEU A 74 0.31 -1.14 -7.55
CA LEU A 74 0.72 0.25 -7.79
C LEU A 74 2.16 0.40 -8.30
N ARG A 75 2.87 -0.71 -8.52
CA ARG A 75 4.31 -0.74 -8.88
C ARG A 75 5.19 0.06 -7.92
N ILE A 76 4.88 -0.02 -6.63
CA ILE A 76 5.67 0.60 -5.56
C ILE A 76 6.80 -0.37 -5.18
N GLY A 77 8.04 0.08 -5.25
CA GLY A 77 9.19 -0.68 -4.76
C GLY A 77 9.21 -0.72 -3.24
N ILE A 78 9.48 -1.88 -2.65
CA ILE A 78 9.67 -2.01 -1.21
C ILE A 78 11.16 -1.87 -0.86
N ASP A 79 11.46 -0.89 0.00
CA ASP A 79 12.79 -0.71 0.58
C ASP A 79 12.92 -1.56 1.84
N PHE A 80 13.90 -2.46 1.83
CA PHE A 80 14.29 -3.23 2.99
C PHE A 80 15.49 -2.57 3.65
N PRO A 81 15.53 -2.45 4.99
CA PRO A 81 16.69 -1.94 5.67
C PRO A 81 17.90 -2.84 5.40
N ILE A 82 19.02 -2.23 5.04
CA ILE A 82 20.31 -2.93 4.91
C ILE A 82 20.81 -3.19 6.33
N ILE A 83 20.91 -4.46 6.71
CA ILE A 83 21.56 -4.85 7.95
C ILE A 83 23.05 -4.98 7.62
N GLU A 84 23.85 -3.97 7.97
CA GLU A 84 25.30 -4.12 7.96
C GLU A 84 25.68 -5.08 9.09
N GLU A 85 25.97 -6.34 8.76
CA GLU A 85 26.66 -7.24 9.67
C GLU A 85 28.01 -6.61 9.99
N LYS A 86 28.17 -6.10 11.22
CA LYS A 86 29.48 -5.82 11.77
C LYS A 86 30.22 -7.14 11.83
N THR A 87 31.01 -7.43 10.79
CA THR A 87 32.00 -8.49 10.82
C THR A 87 33.02 -8.07 11.87
N ASN A 88 32.80 -8.46 13.13
CA ASN A 88 33.82 -8.33 14.17
C ASN A 88 35.00 -9.20 13.74
N ARG A 89 36.03 -8.56 13.19
CA ARG A 89 37.37 -9.13 13.04
C ARG A 89 38.11 -9.00 14.36
#